data_AF-W9PNY0-F1
#
_entry.id   AF-W9PNY0-F1
#
_cell.length_a   1.000
_cell.length_b   1.000
_cell.length_c   1.000
_cell.angle_alpha   90.00
_cell.angle_beta   90.00
_cell.angle_gamma   90.00
#
_symmetry.space_group_name_H-M   'P 1'
#
loop_
_entity.id
_entity.type
_entity.pdbx_description
1 polymer ?
#
loop_
_entity_poly.entity_id
_entity_poly.type
_entity_poly.pdbx_seq_one_letter_code
_entity_poly.pdbx_strand_id
1 'polypeptide(L)'
;MSVKVNVGNLSLRIGTAPLTQEEFAPFGDVVSNPRPSLLPSKHASEGGSLPYNGTTANQGTAIRYADVSKPQDLLSQAPSSNGRLIMSQFVCEARTLAPASDDASQSEFAVNILERHPFTSQTFAPLASTASSYLVIVAPSLPPSPQDDGLPVPSGEGLPGRGLPDLKGLRAFVATDRQAVTYAAGTWHAPMVALGKKETTLDFLVVQFSSGVDIQDCQIVTFEGQDSKESDIKVRVPRGGRVTAKL
;
A
#
# COMPACT_ATOMS: atom_id res chain seq x y z
N MET A 1 -17.64 -1.67 8.59
CA MET A 1 -18.81 -1.18 7.81
C MET A 1 -18.35 -0.96 6.37
N SER A 2 -19.15 -1.37 5.39
CA SER A 2 -18.80 -1.24 3.96
C SER A 2 -19.74 -0.24 3.29
N VAL A 3 -19.18 0.65 2.47
CA VAL A 3 -19.92 1.61 1.63
C VAL A 3 -19.91 1.12 0.19
N LYS A 4 -21.08 1.03 -0.42
CA LYS A 4 -21.21 0.71 -1.85
C LYS A 4 -21.21 1.99 -2.67
N VAL A 5 -20.34 2.07 -3.66
CA VAL A 5 -20.24 3.21 -4.58
C VAL A 5 -20.61 2.76 -5.98
N ASN A 6 -21.66 3.38 -6.54
CA ASN A 6 -22.03 3.18 -7.94
C ASN A 6 -21.12 4.05 -8.81
N VAL A 7 -20.28 3.40 -9.62
CA VAL A 7 -19.35 4.06 -10.54
C VAL A 7 -19.94 4.23 -11.94
N GLY A 8 -21.19 3.82 -12.15
CA GLY A 8 -21.90 3.95 -13.42
C GLY A 8 -21.18 3.25 -14.57
N ASN A 9 -20.95 3.99 -15.65
CA ASN A 9 -20.23 3.52 -16.84
C ASN A 9 -18.73 3.86 -16.81
N LEU A 10 -18.18 4.20 -15.64
CA LEU A 10 -16.75 4.47 -15.49
C LEU A 10 -15.94 3.24 -15.91
N SER A 11 -15.06 3.44 -16.88
CA SER A 11 -14.09 2.45 -17.34
C SER A 11 -12.69 3.04 -17.19
N LEU A 12 -11.82 2.37 -16.42
CA LEU A 12 -10.46 2.82 -16.14
C LEU A 12 -9.45 1.70 -16.39
N ARG A 13 -8.31 2.05 -16.99
CA ARG A 13 -7.13 1.20 -17.16
C ARG A 13 -5.92 1.93 -16.61
N ILE A 14 -5.47 1.53 -15.43
CA ILE A 14 -4.36 2.16 -14.72
C ILE A 14 -3.09 1.37 -14.97
N GLY A 15 -2.08 1.99 -15.58
CA GLY A 15 -0.76 1.37 -15.74
C GLY A 15 0.00 1.30 -14.42
N THR A 16 0.78 0.24 -14.22
CA THR A 16 1.72 0.17 -13.09
C THR A 16 3.04 0.84 -13.37
N ALA A 17 3.62 1.50 -12.35
CA ALA A 17 5.02 1.90 -12.32
C ALA A 17 5.81 1.05 -11.30
N PRO A 18 7.16 1.04 -11.31
CA PRO A 18 7.93 0.50 -10.18
C PRO A 18 7.64 1.30 -8.90
N LEU A 19 7.55 0.64 -7.76
CA LEU A 19 7.40 1.33 -6.48
C LEU A 19 8.69 2.08 -6.10
N THR A 20 8.59 3.39 -5.87
CA THR A 20 9.65 4.23 -5.31
C THR A 20 9.12 5.09 -4.17
N GLN A 21 10.00 5.58 -3.28
CA GLN A 21 9.58 6.48 -2.21
C GLN A 21 9.00 7.78 -2.77
N GLU A 22 9.59 8.34 -3.82
CA GLU A 22 9.21 9.62 -4.40
C GLU A 22 7.79 9.59 -4.95
N GLU A 23 7.45 8.53 -5.68
CA GLU A 23 6.13 8.38 -6.27
C GLU A 23 5.08 7.98 -5.23
N PHE A 24 5.48 7.30 -4.16
CA PHE A 24 4.58 6.84 -3.11
C PHE A 24 4.40 7.83 -1.95
N ALA A 25 5.26 8.85 -1.83
CA ALA A 25 5.27 9.81 -0.73
C ALA A 25 3.91 10.44 -0.38
N PRO A 26 2.98 10.72 -1.32
CA PRO A 26 1.66 11.24 -0.97
C PRO A 26 0.77 10.26 -0.19
N PHE A 27 1.11 8.97 -0.20
CA PHE A 27 0.28 7.88 0.34
C PHE A 27 0.91 7.21 1.57
N GLY A 28 2.20 7.42 1.80
CA GLY A 28 2.96 6.87 2.91
C GLY A 28 4.43 6.66 2.55
N ASP A 29 5.03 5.61 3.11
CA ASP A 29 6.46 5.34 3.02
C ASP A 29 6.78 3.97 2.40
N VAL A 30 7.88 3.89 1.68
CA VAL A 30 8.50 2.70 1.11
C VAL A 30 9.78 2.41 1.87
N VAL A 31 9.80 1.32 2.64
CA VAL A 31 10.98 0.90 3.39
C VAL A 31 11.76 -0.11 2.56
N SER A 32 13.00 0.20 2.26
CA SER A 32 13.93 -0.68 1.56
C SER A 32 15.37 -0.38 1.94
N ASN A 33 16.32 -1.23 1.56
CA ASN A 33 17.74 -0.91 1.73
C ASN A 33 18.15 0.18 0.71
N PRO A 34 18.50 1.40 1.14
CA PRO A 34 18.81 2.50 0.23
C PRO A 34 20.20 2.37 -0.44
N ARG A 35 21.05 1.45 0.03
CA ARG A 35 22.39 1.18 -0.51
C ARG A 35 22.63 -0.34 -0.59
N PRO A 36 21.92 -1.08 -1.46
CA PRO A 36 21.97 -2.55 -1.48
C PRO A 36 23.35 -3.13 -1.85
N SER A 37 24.21 -2.35 -2.51
CA SER A 37 25.58 -2.74 -2.88
C SER A 37 26.64 -2.33 -1.84
N LEU A 38 26.28 -1.56 -0.81
CA LEU A 38 27.23 -1.08 0.18
C LEU A 38 27.36 -2.09 1.33
N LEU A 39 28.56 -2.65 1.49
CA LEU A 39 28.88 -3.45 2.66
C LEU A 39 29.10 -2.53 3.88
N PRO A 40 28.50 -2.83 5.05
CA PRO A 40 28.70 -2.04 6.26
C PRO A 40 30.17 -1.87 6.66
N SER A 41 30.96 -2.95 6.57
CA SER A 41 32.39 -2.92 6.91
C SER A 41 33.19 -1.97 6.02
N LYS A 42 32.83 -1.90 4.74
CA LYS A 42 33.44 -0.98 3.78
C LYS A 42 33.12 0.47 4.13
N HIS A 43 31.87 0.77 4.45
CA HIS A 43 31.49 2.11 4.91
C HIS A 43 32.19 2.49 6.22
N ALA A 44 32.33 1.54 7.16
CA ALA A 44 33.01 1.78 8.42
C ALA A 44 34.50 2.14 8.25
N SER A 45 35.19 1.55 7.26
CA SER A 45 36.60 1.87 6.98
C SER A 45 36.79 3.11 6.11
N GLU A 46 35.89 3.35 5.14
CA GLU A 46 36.08 4.39 4.12
C GLU A 46 35.27 5.68 4.39
N GLY A 47 34.27 5.62 5.28
CA GLY A 47 33.35 6.73 5.54
C GLY A 47 32.36 6.99 4.40
N GLY A 48 31.86 8.22 4.32
CA GLY A 48 30.90 8.68 3.30
C GLY A 48 29.55 9.14 3.87
N SER A 49 28.66 9.60 2.99
CA SER A 49 27.31 10.02 3.39
C SER A 49 26.31 8.87 3.27
N LEU A 50 25.50 8.71 4.31
CA LEU A 50 24.37 7.79 4.33
C LEU A 50 23.06 8.60 4.32
N PRO A 51 22.03 8.15 3.57
CA PRO A 51 20.70 8.72 3.69
C PRO A 51 20.07 8.34 5.04
N TYR A 52 18.92 8.94 5.38
CA TYR A 52 18.13 8.58 6.56
C TYR A 52 18.91 8.64 7.88
N ASN A 53 19.79 9.65 8.02
CA ASN A 53 20.69 9.80 9.17
C ASN A 53 21.41 8.47 9.52
N GLY A 54 21.84 7.75 8.49
CA GLY A 54 22.42 6.43 8.67
C GLY A 54 23.68 6.46 9.54
N THR A 55 23.76 5.53 10.50
CA THR A 55 24.89 5.40 11.42
C THR A 55 25.48 4.01 11.36
N THR A 56 26.81 3.93 11.42
CA THR A 56 27.51 2.67 11.67
C THR A 56 27.11 2.10 13.03
N ALA A 57 26.84 0.80 13.07
CA ALA A 57 26.46 0.05 14.25
C ALA A 57 27.24 -1.28 14.32
N ASN A 58 27.09 -2.01 15.43
CA ASN A 58 27.69 -3.34 15.66
C ASN A 58 29.18 -3.40 15.29
N GLN A 59 29.97 -2.46 15.83
CA GLN A 59 31.42 -2.38 15.61
C GLN A 59 31.82 -2.36 14.11
N GLY A 60 31.03 -1.72 13.25
CA GLY A 60 31.31 -1.61 11.82
C GLY A 60 30.65 -2.65 10.93
N THR A 61 29.93 -3.63 11.51
CA THR A 61 29.32 -4.72 10.75
C THR A 61 27.87 -4.46 10.36
N ALA A 62 27.26 -3.37 10.85
CA ALA A 62 25.91 -2.98 10.49
C ALA A 62 25.82 -1.48 10.16
N ILE A 63 24.84 -1.12 9.33
CA ILE A 63 24.39 0.26 9.15
C ILE A 63 22.94 0.31 9.63
N ARG A 64 22.64 1.23 10.54
CA ARG A 64 21.27 1.57 10.94
C ARG A 64 20.83 2.79 10.15
N TYR A 65 19.81 2.64 9.31
CA TYR A 65 19.09 3.76 8.71
C TYR A 65 17.93 4.15 9.66
N ALA A 66 17.88 5.41 10.09
CA ALA A 66 16.89 5.89 11.04
C ALA A 66 15.63 6.39 10.32
N ASP A 67 14.47 6.26 10.97
CA ASP A 67 13.21 6.91 10.53
C ASP A 67 12.84 6.65 9.06
N VAL A 68 13.10 5.41 8.59
CA VAL A 68 12.82 4.97 7.21
C VAL A 68 11.32 4.86 6.88
N SER A 69 10.46 4.96 7.90
CA SER A 69 9.01 5.08 7.82
C SER A 69 8.51 5.86 9.04
N LYS A 70 7.34 6.48 8.93
CA LYS A 70 6.71 7.27 9.99
C LYS A 70 5.34 6.67 10.37
N PRO A 71 5.31 5.59 11.18
CA PRO A 71 4.05 5.03 11.67
C PRO A 71 3.21 6.08 12.42
N GLN A 72 1.91 6.05 12.22
CA GLN A 72 0.94 6.99 12.78
C GLN A 72 -0.03 6.24 13.69
N ASP A 73 -0.17 6.69 14.93
CA ASP A 73 -1.22 6.27 15.86
C ASP A 73 -2.09 7.49 16.22
N LEU A 74 -3.32 7.49 15.72
CA LEU A 74 -4.31 8.54 15.93
C LEU A 74 -5.53 8.01 16.69
N LEU A 75 -5.43 6.84 17.31
CA LEU A 75 -6.55 6.20 18.02
C LEU A 75 -7.02 6.98 19.25
N SER A 76 -6.22 7.91 19.76
CA SER A 76 -6.65 8.88 20.77
C SER A 76 -7.78 9.81 20.29
N GLN A 77 -7.96 9.97 18.98
CA GLN A 77 -9.07 10.70 18.37
C GLN A 77 -10.25 9.81 17.98
N ALA A 78 -10.11 8.48 18.10
CA ALA A 78 -11.19 7.57 17.77
C ALA A 78 -12.30 7.63 18.84
N PRO A 79 -13.58 7.42 18.48
CA PRO A 79 -14.68 7.44 19.44
C PRO A 79 -14.56 6.43 20.60
N SER A 80 -13.76 5.37 20.41
CA SER A 80 -13.36 4.41 21.44
C SER A 80 -11.84 4.29 21.44
N SER A 81 -11.19 4.39 22.59
CA SER A 81 -9.74 4.66 22.66
C SER A 81 -8.92 3.58 23.40
N ASN A 82 -9.22 2.30 23.21
CA ASN A 82 -8.36 1.20 23.69
C ASN A 82 -7.42 0.70 22.60
N GLY A 83 -6.76 1.65 21.92
CA GLY A 83 -5.80 1.36 20.87
C GLY A 83 -4.57 0.63 21.39
N ARG A 84 -4.09 -0.36 20.63
CA ARG A 84 -2.77 -0.97 20.85
C ARG A 84 -2.09 -1.29 19.54
N LEU A 85 -0.76 -1.36 19.57
CA LEU A 85 0.00 -1.95 18.48
C LEU A 85 -0.37 -3.43 18.34
N ILE A 86 -0.66 -3.85 17.12
CA ILE A 86 -0.87 -5.25 16.75
C ILE A 86 0.10 -5.63 15.64
N MET A 87 0.49 -6.90 15.66
CA MET A 87 1.31 -7.52 14.61
C MET A 87 0.62 -8.79 14.17
N SER A 88 0.42 -8.93 12.86
CA SER A 88 -0.26 -10.07 12.24
C SER A 88 0.57 -10.62 11.10
N GLN A 89 0.36 -11.88 10.76
CA GLN A 89 0.94 -12.47 9.55
C GLN A 89 -0.17 -12.69 8.52
N PHE A 90 0.08 -12.25 7.29
CA PHE A 90 -0.79 -12.50 6.15
C PHE A 90 -0.04 -13.41 5.18
N VAL A 91 -0.64 -14.55 4.83
CA VAL A 91 -0.12 -15.46 3.81
C VAL A 91 -0.97 -15.27 2.56
N CYS A 92 -0.42 -14.61 1.54
CA CYS A 92 -1.19 -14.17 0.38
C CYS A 92 -0.85 -15.02 -0.85
N GLU A 93 -1.81 -15.78 -1.35
CA GLU A 93 -1.67 -16.49 -2.63
C GLU A 93 -1.57 -15.50 -3.81
N ALA A 94 -0.68 -15.79 -4.75
CA ALA A 94 -0.53 -15.04 -5.99
C ALA A 94 -1.85 -14.99 -6.78
N ARG A 95 -2.30 -13.78 -7.10
CA ARG A 95 -3.59 -13.57 -7.77
C ARG A 95 -3.49 -13.90 -9.26
N THR A 96 -4.50 -14.59 -9.78
CA THR A 96 -4.63 -14.81 -11.21
C THR A 96 -5.04 -13.52 -11.90
N LEU A 97 -4.27 -13.09 -12.90
CA LEU A 97 -4.54 -11.90 -13.70
C LEU A 97 -5.15 -12.30 -15.05
N ALA A 98 -6.16 -11.56 -15.50
CA ALA A 98 -6.75 -11.78 -16.82
C ALA A 98 -5.80 -11.25 -17.91
N PRO A 99 -5.74 -11.86 -19.10
CA PRO A 99 -5.02 -11.25 -20.22
C PRO A 99 -5.70 -9.93 -20.62
N ALA A 100 -4.92 -8.87 -20.89
CA ALA A 100 -5.48 -7.67 -21.50
C ALA A 100 -5.96 -8.00 -22.93
N SER A 101 -7.14 -7.50 -23.31
CA SER A 101 -7.75 -7.78 -24.61
C SER A 101 -7.08 -7.05 -25.77
N ASP A 102 -6.42 -5.93 -25.49
CA ASP A 102 -5.86 -4.99 -26.47
C ASP A 102 -4.32 -4.99 -26.48
N ASP A 103 -3.66 -5.61 -25.50
CA ASP A 103 -2.20 -5.72 -25.43
C ASP A 103 -1.76 -7.08 -24.86
N ALA A 104 -1.25 -7.95 -25.74
CA ALA A 104 -0.79 -9.28 -25.37
C ALA A 104 0.45 -9.28 -24.44
N SER A 105 1.12 -8.14 -24.24
CA SER A 105 2.20 -8.00 -23.27
C SER A 105 1.70 -7.68 -21.86
N GLN A 106 0.39 -7.44 -21.68
CA GLN A 106 -0.20 -7.02 -20.41
C GLN A 106 -1.19 -8.07 -19.87
N SER A 107 -1.32 -8.03 -18.55
CA SER A 107 -2.41 -8.66 -17.81
C SER A 107 -3.15 -7.60 -17.01
N GLU A 108 -4.39 -7.88 -16.64
CA GLU A 108 -5.28 -6.97 -15.94
C GLU A 108 -5.70 -7.58 -14.58
N PHE A 109 -5.61 -6.76 -13.53
CA PHE A 109 -6.20 -7.01 -12.23
C PHE A 109 -7.44 -6.13 -12.06
N ALA A 110 -8.59 -6.72 -11.73
CA ALA A 110 -9.81 -5.95 -11.46
C ALA A 110 -9.78 -5.35 -10.04
N VAL A 111 -10.08 -4.06 -9.94
CA VAL A 111 -10.13 -3.33 -8.67
C VAL A 111 -11.59 -3.04 -8.33
N ASN A 112 -12.17 -3.91 -7.50
CA ASN A 112 -13.59 -3.82 -7.11
C ASN A 112 -13.78 -3.34 -5.66
N ILE A 113 -12.67 -3.16 -4.94
CA ILE A 113 -12.66 -2.83 -3.51
C ILE A 113 -11.43 -1.97 -3.20
N LEU A 114 -11.62 -0.96 -2.36
CA LEU A 114 -10.56 -0.26 -1.64
C LEU A 114 -10.90 -0.23 -0.16
N GLU A 115 -9.89 -0.18 0.69
CA GLU A 115 -9.99 -0.04 2.12
C GLU A 115 -9.09 1.08 2.64
N ARG A 116 -9.38 1.58 3.84
CA ARG A 116 -8.47 2.48 4.56
C ARG A 116 -8.52 2.21 6.06
N HIS A 117 -7.43 2.59 6.72
CA HIS A 117 -7.29 2.59 8.17
C HIS A 117 -7.26 4.04 8.65
N PRO A 118 -8.39 4.64 9.07
CA PRO A 118 -8.49 6.09 9.25
C PRO A 118 -7.60 6.63 10.39
N PHE A 119 -7.40 5.85 11.45
CA PHE A 119 -6.70 6.29 12.66
C PHE A 119 -5.30 5.68 12.83
N THR A 120 -4.81 4.92 11.86
CA THR A 120 -3.51 4.24 11.98
C THR A 120 -2.84 4.12 10.63
N SER A 121 -1.51 4.22 10.61
CA SER A 121 -0.74 3.66 9.50
C SER A 121 -0.86 2.14 9.49
N GLN A 122 -0.67 1.52 8.33
CA GLN A 122 -0.53 0.06 8.21
C GLN A 122 0.70 -0.28 7.38
N THR A 123 1.60 -1.05 7.97
CA THR A 123 2.83 -1.50 7.32
C THR A 123 2.68 -2.95 6.89
N PHE A 124 2.99 -3.26 5.63
CA PHE A 124 3.19 -4.60 5.12
C PHE A 124 4.67 -4.79 4.78
N ALA A 125 5.35 -5.67 5.51
CA ALA A 125 6.73 -6.04 5.27
C ALA A 125 6.79 -7.49 4.73
N PRO A 126 7.25 -7.69 3.48
CA PRO A 126 7.40 -9.03 2.93
C PRO A 126 8.35 -9.87 3.78
N LEU A 127 8.00 -11.13 3.98
CA LEU A 127 8.86 -12.18 4.50
C LEU A 127 9.34 -13.04 3.32
N ALA A 128 10.41 -13.82 3.54
CA ALA A 128 10.90 -14.72 2.51
C ALA A 128 9.83 -15.77 2.16
N SER A 129 9.44 -15.82 0.89
CA SER A 129 8.36 -16.69 0.40
C SER A 129 8.63 -17.16 -1.05
N THR A 130 7.62 -17.73 -1.71
CA THR A 130 7.77 -18.32 -3.05
C THR A 130 7.48 -17.34 -4.19
N ALA A 131 6.67 -16.32 -3.94
CA ALA A 131 6.53 -15.14 -4.80
C ALA A 131 7.48 -14.02 -4.34
N SER A 132 7.78 -13.07 -5.23
CA SER A 132 8.76 -12.00 -4.97
C SER A 132 8.28 -10.59 -5.37
N SER A 133 6.99 -10.44 -5.65
CA SER A 133 6.41 -9.17 -6.05
C SER A 133 4.93 -9.07 -5.66
N TYR A 134 4.42 -7.85 -5.57
CA TYR A 134 3.03 -7.57 -5.25
C TYR A 134 2.59 -6.23 -5.85
N LEU A 135 1.27 -6.02 -6.00
CA LEU A 135 0.73 -4.71 -6.38
C LEU A 135 0.46 -3.86 -5.14
N VAL A 136 0.78 -2.58 -5.27
CA VAL A 136 0.38 -1.52 -4.36
C VAL A 136 -0.55 -0.62 -5.15
N ILE A 137 -1.83 -0.57 -4.77
CA ILE A 137 -2.85 0.22 -5.44
C ILE A 137 -3.39 1.21 -4.41
N VAL A 138 -3.34 2.50 -4.72
CA VAL A 138 -3.71 3.58 -3.81
C VAL A 138 -4.55 4.63 -4.50
N ALA A 139 -5.35 5.36 -3.74
CA ALA A 139 -6.13 6.48 -4.23
C ALA A 139 -6.09 7.63 -3.21
N PRO A 140 -6.07 8.90 -3.68
CA PRO A 140 -6.35 10.03 -2.81
C PRO A 140 -7.83 10.01 -2.36
N SER A 141 -8.15 10.81 -1.34
CA SER A 141 -9.54 11.01 -0.92
C SER A 141 -10.17 12.18 -1.68
N LEU A 142 -11.43 12.03 -2.07
CA LEU A 142 -12.27 13.15 -2.50
C LEU A 142 -12.54 14.10 -1.32
N PRO A 143 -13.03 15.32 -1.57
CA PRO A 143 -13.65 16.13 -0.53
C PRO A 143 -14.81 15.37 0.14
N PRO A 144 -15.06 15.60 1.45
CA PRO A 144 -16.19 15.01 2.15
C PRO A 144 -17.55 15.29 1.49
N SER A 145 -18.48 14.36 1.64
CA SER A 145 -19.81 14.40 1.04
C SER A 145 -20.86 13.78 1.98
N PRO A 146 -22.16 13.98 1.73
CA PRO A 146 -23.20 13.34 2.55
C PRO A 146 -23.13 11.80 2.59
N GLN A 147 -22.47 11.17 1.62
CA GLN A 147 -22.32 9.71 1.57
C GLN A 147 -21.35 9.17 2.63
N ASP A 148 -20.46 10.03 3.15
CA ASP A 148 -19.40 9.67 4.10
C ASP A 148 -19.58 10.27 5.50
N ASP A 149 -20.69 10.97 5.77
CA ASP A 149 -20.95 11.66 7.05
C ASP A 149 -20.89 10.73 8.28
N GLY A 150 -21.15 9.44 8.12
CA GLY A 150 -21.09 8.44 9.20
C GLY A 150 -19.70 7.82 9.44
N LEU A 151 -18.69 8.16 8.63
CA LEU A 151 -17.36 7.55 8.72
C LEU A 151 -16.49 8.29 9.76
N PRO A 152 -16.07 7.64 10.86
CA PRO A 152 -15.18 8.25 11.83
C PRO A 152 -13.78 8.43 11.21
N VAL A 153 -13.21 9.61 11.37
CA VAL A 153 -11.85 9.95 10.94
C VAL A 153 -11.19 10.90 11.94
N PRO A 154 -9.85 10.91 12.02
CA PRO A 154 -9.15 11.92 12.80
C PRO A 154 -9.22 13.29 12.12
N SER A 155 -8.95 14.33 12.91
CA SER A 155 -8.85 15.71 12.47
C SER A 155 -7.42 16.23 12.66
N GLY A 156 -6.97 17.11 11.77
CA GLY A 156 -5.60 17.62 11.77
C GLY A 156 -5.12 18.00 10.38
N GLU A 157 -4.05 18.78 10.32
CA GLU A 157 -3.42 19.19 9.07
C GLU A 157 -2.79 17.98 8.35
N GLY A 158 -2.94 17.94 7.02
CA GLY A 158 -2.36 16.88 6.18
C GLY A 158 -3.07 15.53 6.25
N LEU A 159 -4.18 15.40 6.98
CA LEU A 159 -4.97 14.16 7.03
C LEU A 159 -5.96 14.08 5.87
N PRO A 160 -6.22 12.89 5.29
CA PRO A 160 -7.09 12.73 4.12
C PRO A 160 -8.57 13.11 4.36
N GLY A 161 -9.01 13.18 5.61
CA GLY A 161 -10.40 13.41 5.98
C GLY A 161 -11.30 12.21 5.66
N ARG A 162 -12.63 12.44 5.66
CA ARG A 162 -13.63 11.36 5.54
C ARG A 162 -14.04 10.99 4.12
N GLY A 163 -13.65 11.77 3.11
CA GLY A 163 -14.12 11.54 1.74
C GLY A 163 -13.77 10.15 1.18
N LEU A 164 -14.62 9.69 0.28
CA LEU A 164 -14.49 8.43 -0.46
C LEU A 164 -13.28 8.46 -1.42
N PRO A 165 -12.78 7.31 -1.92
CA PRO A 165 -11.62 7.31 -2.80
C PRO A 165 -11.87 8.02 -4.13
N ASP A 166 -10.92 8.87 -4.55
CA ASP A 166 -10.91 9.45 -5.89
C ASP A 166 -10.34 8.44 -6.89
N LEU A 167 -11.26 7.79 -7.61
CA LEU A 167 -10.92 6.78 -8.62
C LEU A 167 -10.15 7.35 -9.82
N LYS A 168 -10.28 8.64 -10.12
CA LYS A 168 -9.50 9.27 -11.20
C LYS A 168 -8.05 9.51 -10.78
N GLY A 169 -7.81 9.65 -9.48
CA GLY A 169 -6.49 9.76 -8.88
C GLY A 169 -5.83 8.43 -8.54
N LEU A 170 -6.42 7.29 -8.92
CA LEU A 170 -5.92 5.96 -8.58
C LEU A 170 -4.54 5.71 -9.21
N ARG A 171 -3.61 5.22 -8.39
CA ARG A 171 -2.24 4.88 -8.79
C ARG A 171 -1.96 3.43 -8.47
N ALA A 172 -1.12 2.80 -9.30
CA ALA A 172 -0.71 1.43 -9.10
C ALA A 172 0.80 1.28 -9.28
N PHE A 173 1.40 0.48 -8.41
CA PHE A 173 2.83 0.19 -8.41
C PHE A 173 3.07 -1.31 -8.32
N VAL A 174 4.17 -1.77 -8.93
CA VAL A 174 4.72 -3.09 -8.67
C VAL A 174 5.85 -2.93 -7.66
N ALA A 175 5.67 -3.56 -6.50
CA ALA A 175 6.66 -3.65 -5.44
C ALA A 175 7.35 -5.02 -5.47
N THR A 176 8.57 -5.07 -4.94
CA THR A 176 9.34 -6.31 -4.76
C THR A 176 9.29 -6.79 -3.31
N ASP A 177 9.65 -8.06 -3.08
CA ASP A 177 9.85 -8.65 -1.75
C ASP A 177 10.94 -7.99 -0.89
N ARG A 178 11.67 -7.00 -1.44
CA ARG A 178 12.68 -6.20 -0.72
C ARG A 178 12.16 -4.82 -0.31
N GLN A 179 10.89 -4.54 -0.55
CA GLN A 179 10.24 -3.28 -0.25
C GLN A 179 9.06 -3.57 0.67
N ALA A 180 9.07 -2.98 1.85
CA ALA A 180 7.87 -2.89 2.67
C ALA A 180 7.15 -1.57 2.33
N VAL A 181 5.83 -1.56 2.47
CA VAL A 181 5.01 -0.35 2.33
C VAL A 181 4.36 -0.03 3.66
N THR A 182 4.38 1.25 4.03
CA THR A 182 3.58 1.80 5.12
C THR A 182 2.57 2.75 4.52
N TYR A 183 1.29 2.38 4.48
CA TYR A 183 0.23 3.31 4.15
C TYR A 183 0.07 4.31 5.31
N ALA A 184 0.02 5.60 5.01
CA ALA A 184 -0.34 6.62 5.97
C ALA A 184 -1.79 6.45 6.44
N ALA A 185 -2.10 6.97 7.62
CA ALA A 185 -3.44 6.94 8.20
C ALA A 185 -4.45 7.59 7.25
N GLY A 186 -5.52 6.86 6.96
CA GLY A 186 -6.60 7.28 6.07
C GLY A 186 -6.33 7.11 4.57
N THR A 187 -5.14 6.66 4.15
CA THR A 187 -4.86 6.36 2.74
C THR A 187 -5.74 5.23 2.24
N TRP A 188 -6.50 5.49 1.16
CA TRP A 188 -7.23 4.43 0.46
C TRP A 188 -6.27 3.54 -0.33
N HIS A 189 -6.38 2.23 -0.16
CA HIS A 189 -5.57 1.25 -0.84
C HIS A 189 -6.36 -0.04 -1.11
N ALA A 190 -5.92 -0.83 -2.08
CA ALA A 190 -6.52 -2.15 -2.30
C ALA A 190 -6.00 -3.16 -1.26
N PRO A 191 -6.81 -4.17 -0.88
CA PRO A 191 -6.31 -5.33 -0.15
C PRO A 191 -5.13 -5.97 -0.89
N MET A 192 -4.20 -6.57 -0.13
CA MET A 192 -2.91 -7.05 -0.67
C MET A 192 -3.06 -7.97 -1.89
N VAL A 193 -2.30 -7.69 -2.94
CA VAL A 193 -2.31 -8.44 -4.20
C VAL A 193 -0.93 -9.03 -4.47
N ALA A 194 -0.68 -10.25 -3.99
CA ALA A 194 0.54 -10.96 -4.33
C ALA A 194 0.60 -11.28 -5.83
N LEU A 195 1.79 -11.13 -6.43
CA LEU A 195 2.05 -11.42 -7.83
C LEU A 195 3.08 -12.54 -7.94
N GLY A 196 2.78 -13.55 -8.75
CA GLY A 196 3.64 -14.70 -8.92
C GLY A 196 3.07 -15.72 -9.88
N LYS A 197 3.71 -16.89 -9.93
CA LYS A 197 3.12 -18.05 -10.60
C LYS A 197 1.93 -18.57 -9.80
N LYS A 198 1.05 -19.33 -10.45
CA LYS A 198 -0.02 -20.06 -9.75
C LYS A 198 0.59 -20.90 -8.61
N GLU A 199 -0.12 -21.02 -7.49
CA GLU A 199 0.30 -21.79 -6.31
C GLU A 199 1.56 -21.27 -5.61
N THR A 200 1.93 -20.01 -5.84
CA THR A 200 2.94 -19.30 -5.02
C THR A 200 2.27 -18.37 -4.02
N THR A 201 2.96 -18.10 -2.92
CA THR A 201 2.53 -17.17 -1.87
C THR A 201 3.59 -16.11 -1.62
N LEU A 202 3.14 -14.94 -1.17
CA LEU A 202 3.96 -13.95 -0.52
C LEU A 202 3.42 -13.68 0.88
N ASP A 203 4.27 -13.87 1.88
CA ASP A 203 3.90 -13.69 3.27
C ASP A 203 4.31 -12.29 3.72
N PHE A 204 3.48 -11.68 4.57
CA PHE A 204 3.73 -10.34 5.10
C PHE A 204 3.64 -10.35 6.61
N LEU A 205 4.62 -9.73 7.26
CA LEU A 205 4.45 -9.19 8.59
C LEU A 205 3.68 -7.87 8.46
N VAL A 206 2.55 -7.78 9.13
CA VAL A 206 1.68 -6.60 9.12
C VAL A 206 1.71 -5.93 10.48
N VAL A 207 1.96 -4.63 10.50
CA VAL A 207 2.01 -3.82 11.73
C VAL A 207 1.03 -2.67 11.61
N GLN A 208 0.15 -2.52 12.60
CA GLN A 208 -0.78 -1.40 12.70
C GLN A 208 -1.19 -1.20 14.15
N PHE A 209 -1.86 -0.09 14.45
CA PHE A 209 -2.60 0.07 15.69
C PHE A 209 -4.05 -0.38 15.49
N SER A 210 -4.70 -0.89 16.52
CA SER A 210 -6.09 -1.35 16.45
C SER A 210 -6.83 -1.00 17.74
N SER A 211 -8.02 -0.43 17.58
CA SER A 211 -9.00 -0.18 18.63
C SER A 211 -9.82 -1.43 18.98
N GLY A 212 -9.87 -2.41 18.07
CA GLY A 212 -10.79 -3.55 18.14
C GLY A 212 -12.21 -3.22 17.69
N VAL A 213 -12.45 -2.03 17.10
CA VAL A 213 -13.74 -1.59 16.59
C VAL A 213 -13.69 -1.50 15.07
N ASP A 214 -14.44 -2.37 14.39
CA ASP A 214 -14.36 -2.56 12.93
C ASP A 214 -14.31 -1.26 12.11
N ILE A 215 -15.24 -0.32 12.34
CA ILE A 215 -15.35 0.93 11.54
C ILE A 215 -14.25 1.96 11.82
N GLN A 216 -13.58 1.84 12.98
CA GLN A 216 -12.43 2.67 13.35
C GLN A 216 -11.13 2.04 12.83
N ASP A 217 -11.08 0.71 12.84
CA ASP A 217 -9.91 -0.03 12.38
C ASP A 217 -9.86 -0.12 10.86
N CYS A 218 -10.97 -0.42 10.16
CA CYS A 218 -10.99 -0.56 8.71
C CYS A 218 -12.32 -0.09 8.09
N GLN A 219 -12.20 0.79 7.10
CA GLN A 219 -13.33 1.26 6.30
C GLN A 219 -13.19 0.71 4.90
N ILE A 220 -14.26 0.09 4.39
CA ILE A 220 -14.25 -0.59 3.11
C ILE A 220 -15.20 0.11 2.14
N VAL A 221 -14.76 0.28 0.90
CA VAL A 221 -15.59 0.72 -0.22
C VAL A 221 -15.57 -0.34 -1.30
N THR A 222 -16.75 -0.76 -1.77
CA THR A 222 -16.90 -1.66 -2.92
C THR A 222 -17.53 -0.92 -4.09
N PHE A 223 -17.06 -1.20 -5.31
CA PHE A 223 -17.53 -0.55 -6.53
C PHE A 223 -18.53 -1.42 -7.29
N GLU A 224 -19.63 -0.82 -7.70
CA GLU A 224 -20.63 -1.43 -8.57
C GLU A 224 -20.77 -0.58 -9.83
N GLY A 225 -20.79 -1.23 -10.99
CA GLY A 225 -21.05 -0.60 -12.28
C GLY A 225 -22.53 -0.29 -12.49
N GLN A 226 -22.84 0.24 -13.67
CA GLN A 226 -24.20 0.52 -14.10
C GLN A 226 -25.07 -0.75 -14.06
N ASP A 227 -26.31 -0.61 -13.57
CA ASP A 227 -27.29 -1.70 -13.45
C ASP A 227 -26.78 -2.89 -12.61
N SER A 228 -26.02 -2.63 -11.55
CA SER A 228 -25.43 -3.64 -10.66
C SER A 228 -24.47 -4.62 -11.35
N LYS A 229 -23.89 -4.21 -12.50
CA LYS A 229 -22.78 -4.93 -13.14
C LYS A 229 -21.49 -4.75 -12.33
N GLU A 230 -20.47 -5.55 -12.62
CA GLU A 230 -19.14 -5.33 -12.07
C GLU A 230 -18.56 -3.99 -12.54
N SER A 231 -17.79 -3.31 -11.69
CA SER A 231 -17.05 -2.11 -12.06
C SER A 231 -15.96 -2.43 -13.08
N ASP A 232 -15.77 -1.59 -14.09
CA ASP A 232 -14.73 -1.77 -15.11
C ASP A 232 -13.45 -0.97 -14.80
N ILE A 233 -12.94 -1.14 -13.58
CA ILE A 233 -11.70 -0.52 -13.11
C ILE A 233 -10.63 -1.59 -13.04
N LYS A 234 -9.56 -1.43 -13.83
CA LYS A 234 -8.48 -2.42 -13.89
C LYS A 234 -7.10 -1.81 -13.85
N VAL A 235 -6.17 -2.53 -13.22
CA VAL A 235 -4.74 -2.23 -13.21
C VAL A 235 -4.03 -3.13 -14.24
N ARG A 236 -3.23 -2.53 -15.11
CA ARG A 236 -2.40 -3.22 -16.11
C ARG A 236 -1.03 -3.54 -15.53
N VAL A 237 -0.67 -4.81 -15.60
CA VAL A 237 0.59 -5.36 -15.11
C VAL A 237 1.33 -6.01 -16.29
N PRO A 238 2.61 -5.68 -16.54
CA PRO A 238 3.39 -6.34 -17.59
C PRO A 238 3.51 -7.84 -17.36
N ARG A 239 3.28 -8.63 -18.42
CA ARG A 239 3.50 -10.09 -18.39
C ARG A 239 4.96 -10.38 -18.12
N GLY A 240 5.20 -11.22 -17.11
CA GLY A 240 6.54 -11.49 -16.57
C GLY A 240 6.89 -10.70 -15.31
N GLY A 241 5.98 -9.84 -14.82
CA GLY A 241 6.04 -9.23 -13.48
C GLY A 241 7.17 -8.22 -13.25
N ARG A 242 7.98 -7.94 -14.26
CA ARG A 242 9.06 -6.95 -14.19
C ARG A 242 8.61 -5.65 -14.85
N VAL A 243 8.37 -4.64 -14.04
CA VAL A 243 8.34 -3.25 -14.50
C VAL A 243 9.78 -2.73 -14.42
N THR A 244 10.40 -2.46 -15.56
CA THR A 244 11.70 -1.79 -15.58
C THR A 244 11.53 -0.32 -15.24
N ALA A 245 12.29 0.19 -14.27
CA ALA A 245 12.45 1.63 -14.12
C ALA A 245 13.06 2.18 -15.41
N LYS A 246 12.44 3.21 -15.99
CA LYS A 246 13.15 4.03 -16.98
C LYS A 246 14.24 4.76 -16.20
N LEU A 247 15.48 4.34 -16.38
CA LEU A 247 16.68 5.08 -15.93
C LEU A 247 16.77 6.40 -16.68
#